data_AF-A0A7V1LS05-F1
#
_entry.id   AF-A0A7V1LS05-F1
#
_cell.length_a   1.000
_cell.length_b   1.000
_cell.length_c   1.000
_cell.angle_alpha   90.00
_cell.angle_beta   90.00
_cell.angle_gamma   90.00
#
_symmetry.space_group_name_H-M   'P 1'
#
loop_
_entity.id
_entity.type
_entity.pdbx_description
1 polymer ?
#
loop_
_entity_poly.entity_id
_entity_poly.type
_entity_poly.pdbx_seq_one_letter_code
_entity_poly.pdbx_strand_id
1 'polypeptide(L)' 'GSKRKIINIFNALKEKGINRSLFSKVHTPIGIEIEAETPDEIAVSIAAEIIKVKNT' A
#
# COMPACT_ATOMS: atom_id res chain seq x y z
N GLY A 1 -1.92 5.81 -2.07
CA GLY A 1 -1.14 7.07 -2.02
C GLY A 1 -0.12 7.07 -3.15
N SER A 2 0.27 8.22 -3.68
CA SER A 2 1.21 8.25 -4.83
C SER A 2 2.57 7.62 -4.48
N LYS A 3 3.23 6.99 -5.46
CA LYS A 3 4.55 6.33 -5.30
C LYS A 3 5.57 7.26 -4.61
N ARG A 4 5.60 8.54 -5.01
CA ARG A 4 6.47 9.57 -4.40
C ARG A 4 6.21 9.77 -2.91
N LYS A 5 4.94 9.84 -2.49
CA LYS A 5 4.58 10.03 -1.07
C LYS A 5 5.03 8.84 -0.23
N ILE A 6 4.86 7.62 -0.75
CA ILE A 6 5.25 6.39 -0.06
C ILE A 6 6.75 6.35 0.19
N ILE A 7 7.56 6.67 -0.84
CA ILE A 7 9.03 6.71 -0.72
C ILE A 7 9.46 7.69 0.37
N ASN A 8 8.88 8.90 0.39
CA ASN A 8 9.23 9.90 1.39
C ASN A 8 8.88 9.44 2.81
N ILE A 9 7.73 8.80 3.00
CA ILE A 9 7.33 8.23 4.29
C ILE A 9 8.31 7.14 4.74
N PHE A 10 8.69 6.23 3.83
CA PHE A 10 9.60 5.12 4.15
C PHE A 10 10.99 5.63 4.52
N ASN A 11 11.49 6.65 3.81
CA ASN A 11 12.76 7.30 4.14
C ASN A 11 12.72 7.94 5.53
N ALA A 12 11.65 8.70 5.84
CA ALA A 12 11.49 9.32 7.15
C ALA A 12 11.38 8.28 8.28
N LEU A 13 10.71 7.14 8.06
CA LEU A 13 10.64 6.07 9.05
C LEU A 13 11.98 5.35 9.23
N LYS A 14 12.75 5.19 8.16
CA LYS A 14 14.10 4.63 8.21
C LYS A 14 15.05 5.54 9.00
N GLU A 15 14.98 6.86 8.82
CA GLU A 15 15.74 7.83 9.60
C GLU A 15 15.40 7.79 11.10
N LYS A 16 14.16 7.45 11.44
CA LYS A 16 13.71 7.22 12.83
C LYS A 16 14.14 5.87 13.41
N GLY A 17 14.92 5.07 12.67
CA GLY A 17 15.44 3.78 13.15
C GLY A 17 14.44 2.62 13.07
N ILE A 18 13.33 2.77 12.36
CA ILE A 18 12.37 1.66 12.16
C ILE A 18 13.05 0.54 11.35
N ASN A 19 12.92 -0.69 11.86
CA ASN A 19 13.50 -1.86 11.21
C ASN A 19 12.89 -2.08 9.81
N ARG A 20 13.77 -2.22 8.81
CA ARG A 20 13.37 -2.39 7.41
C ARG A 20 12.50 -3.63 7.16
N SER A 21 12.64 -4.67 7.98
CA SER A 21 11.80 -5.87 7.92
C SER A 21 10.32 -5.58 8.13
N LEU A 22 9.97 -4.53 8.88
CA LEU A 22 8.58 -4.13 9.09
C LEU A 22 7.94 -3.56 7.82
N PHE A 23 8.73 -2.91 6.95
CA PHE A 23 8.22 -2.37 5.69
C PHE A 23 7.81 -3.47 4.71
N SER A 24 8.40 -4.67 4.80
CA SER A 24 8.01 -5.81 3.97
C SER A 24 6.57 -6.29 4.22
N LYS A 25 6.00 -5.94 5.38
CA LYS A 25 4.62 -6.25 5.76
C LYS A 25 3.61 -5.21 5.25
N VAL A 26 4.08 -4.11 4.66
CA VAL A 26 3.22 -3.00 4.22
C VAL A 26 2.92 -3.15 2.74
N HIS A 27 1.66 -3.40 2.41
CA HIS A 27 1.15 -3.39 1.05
C HIS A 27 0.98 -1.94 0.57
N THR A 28 1.74 -1.56 -0.45
CA THR A 28 1.72 -0.19 -0.97
C THR A 28 2.23 -0.11 -2.42
N PRO A 29 1.53 0.59 -3.33
CA PRO A 29 0.19 1.15 -3.17
C PRO A 29 -0.86 0.08 -2.81
N ILE A 30 -1.85 0.46 -2.00
CA ILE A 30 -2.93 -0.45 -1.61
C ILE A 30 -3.95 -0.57 -2.75
N GLY A 31 -4.52 -1.75 -2.90
CA GLY A 31 -5.45 -2.14 -3.93
C GLY A 31 -4.79 -2.92 -5.06
N ILE A 32 -5.59 -3.71 -5.78
CA ILE A 32 -5.20 -4.32 -7.04
C ILE A 32 -5.16 -3.28 -8.18
N GLU A 33 -4.28 -3.48 -9.16
CA GLU A 33 -4.12 -2.57 -10.29
C GLU A 33 -5.31 -2.67 -11.26
N ILE A 34 -6.22 -1.69 -11.19
CA ILE A 34 -7.43 -1.60 -12.02
C ILE A 34 -7.60 -0.22 -12.66
N GLU A 35 -6.54 0.59 -12.68
CA GLU A 35 -6.58 1.98 -13.20
C GLU A 35 -7.68 2.85 -12.54
N ALA A 36 -7.99 2.59 -11.26
CA ALA A 36 -9.03 3.30 -10.51
C ALA A 36 -8.77 4.82 -10.45
N GLU A 37 -9.79 5.62 -10.77
CA GLU A 37 -9.76 7.08 -10.69
C GLU A 37 -10.71 7.62 -9.62
N THR A 38 -11.86 6.96 -9.45
CA THR A 38 -12.90 7.37 -8.50
C THR A 38 -12.72 6.74 -7.12
N PRO A 39 -13.22 7.37 -6.04
CA PRO A 39 -13.17 6.79 -4.70
C PRO A 39 -13.81 5.40 -4.62
N ASP A 40 -14.90 5.16 -5.37
CA ASP A 40 -15.61 3.88 -5.39
C ASP A 40 -14.75 2.77 -6.03
N GLU A 41 -14.10 3.05 -7.15
CA GLU A 41 -13.17 2.11 -7.79
C GLU A 41 -11.98 1.80 -6.87
N ILE A 42 -11.43 2.82 -6.20
CA ILE A 42 -10.36 2.63 -5.21
C ILE A 42 -10.83 1.72 -4.06
N ALA A 43 -12.07 1.89 -3.58
CA ALA A 43 -12.61 1.07 -2.50
C ALA A 43 -12.76 -0.41 -2.93
N VAL A 44 -13.27 -0.66 -4.15
CA VAL A 44 -13.39 -2.01 -4.72
C VAL A 44 -12.00 -2.65 -4.90
N SER A 45 -11.03 -1.89 -5.42
CA SER A 45 -9.64 -2.32 -5.58
C SER A 45 -9.02 -2.78 -4.25
N ILE A 46 -9.24 -2.01 -3.17
CA ILE A 46 -8.76 -2.36 -1.82
C ILE A 46 -9.47 -3.62 -1.30
N ALA A 47 -10.78 -3.71 -1.42
CA ALA A 47 -11.55 -4.87 -0.97
C ALA A 47 -11.08 -6.17 -1.67
N ALA A 48 -10.80 -6.08 -2.97
CA ALA A 48 -10.28 -7.21 -3.74
C ALA A 48 -8.88 -7.64 -3.26
N GLU A 49 -7.98 -6.69 -2.94
CA GLU A 49 -6.66 -7.03 -2.37
C GLU A 49 -6.82 -7.75 -1.01
N ILE A 50 -7.72 -7.29 -0.15
CA ILE A 50 -8.00 -7.93 1.16
C ILE A 50 -8.46 -9.38 0.97
N ILE A 51 -9.40 -9.61 0.05
CA ILE A 51 -9.91 -10.96 -0.25
C ILE A 51 -8.79 -11.85 -0.79
N LYS A 52 -7.96 -11.33 -1.71
CA LYS A 52 -6.81 -12.05 -2.27
C LYS A 52 -5.86 -12.51 -1.17
N VAL A 53 -5.45 -11.61 -0.27
CA VAL A 53 -4.54 -11.95 0.83
C VAL A 53 -5.17 -12.95 1.81
N LYS A 54 -6.48 -12.85 2.08
CA LYS A 54 -7.17 -13.78 3.00
C LYS A 54 -7.26 -15.20 2.46
N ASN A 55 -7.46 -15.35 1.16
CA ASN A 55 -7.73 -16.64 0.52
C ASN A 55 -6.47 -17.33 -0.06
N THR A 56 -5.29 -16.74 0.15
CA THR A 56 -3.99 -17.30 -0.25
C THR A 56 -3.22 -17.71 0.99
#